data_AF-A0A5E6YDR1-F1
#
_entry.id   AF-A0A5E6YDR1-F1
#
_cell.length_a   1.000
_cell.length_b   1.000
_cell.length_c   1.000
_cell.angle_alpha   90.00
_cell.angle_beta   90.00
_cell.angle_gamma   90.00
#
_symmetry.space_group_name_H-M   'P 1'
#
loop_
_entity.id
_entity.type
_entity.pdbx_description
1 polymer ?
#
loop_
_entity_poly.entity_id
_entity_poly.type
_entity_poly.pdbx_seq_one_letter_code
_entity_poly.pdbx_strand_id
1 'polypeptide(L)'
;MNAGVDEVEYENPDMPGVFSGLKKFNAVAVSHEYDFIPSLQERLSLAARCLSRGARSIVDKVRSLEVMVDSAGFDELAEQWAAIHTHGPLTPEARTSAIHILNETFTQRSRRLVSAVAAAKAQIALRTAEGEGLNLEHYSDPLLAYDVARLDELEQQAITLQLEEDQLRADKQVVVAALEILQSRTWLDHARDLLPGIEQIQVLVTTAAVGKVEADVVTAAIERITQYLGFIDSGYRMFSLIEARNKITDKLADLSMRKSRDKSDRRVLKERAEKIRRHAELVEARAYWVDNMKRIANGLTVFSTRVNAAIDANEHSMVQASAELAGFLRFLRHISR
;
A
#
# COMPACT_ATOMS: atom_id res chain seq x y z
N MET A 1 30.26 53.75 12.20
CA MET A 1 30.81 52.53 12.83
C MET A 1 29.91 51.39 12.40
N ASN A 2 30.37 50.55 11.47
CA ASN A 2 29.60 49.42 10.94
C ASN A 2 29.62 48.29 11.98
N ALA A 3 28.69 48.32 12.94
CA ALA A 3 28.36 47.14 13.72
C ALA A 3 27.74 46.13 12.74
N GLY A 4 28.32 44.93 12.67
CA GLY A 4 27.89 43.87 11.75
C GLY A 4 26.41 43.58 11.90
N VAL A 5 25.70 43.58 10.78
CA VAL A 5 24.33 43.08 10.71
C VAL A 5 24.41 41.56 10.87
N ASP A 6 23.86 41.02 11.95
CA ASP A 6 23.77 39.57 12.17
C ASP A 6 22.79 38.96 11.16
N GLU A 7 23.30 38.47 10.03
CA GLU A 7 22.52 37.67 9.06
C GLU A 7 22.02 36.39 9.73
N VAL A 8 20.69 36.21 9.79
CA VAL A 8 20.09 34.95 10.25
C VAL A 8 19.78 34.03 9.09
N GLU A 9 20.18 32.78 9.31
CA GLU A 9 19.80 31.66 8.47
C GLU A 9 18.46 31.10 8.97
N TYR A 10 17.42 31.20 8.15
CA TYR A 10 16.14 30.56 8.40
C TYR A 10 16.20 29.11 7.92
N GLU A 11 15.78 28.17 8.76
CA GLU A 11 15.66 26.76 8.36
C GLU A 11 14.52 26.61 7.35
N ASN A 12 14.88 26.32 6.09
CA ASN A 12 13.93 26.22 5.01
C ASN A 12 13.12 24.91 5.07
N PRO A 13 11.78 24.96 4.97
CA PRO A 13 10.94 23.79 4.81
C PRO A 13 10.98 23.27 3.37
N ASP A 14 10.92 21.95 3.19
CA ASP A 14 10.81 21.31 1.87
C ASP A 14 9.35 21.18 1.44
N MET A 15 8.82 22.26 0.87
CA MET A 15 7.47 22.28 0.29
C MET A 15 7.29 21.32 -0.90
N PRO A 16 8.25 21.15 -1.83
CA PRO A 16 8.18 20.10 -2.86
C PRO A 16 7.97 18.69 -2.31
N GLY A 17 8.69 18.32 -1.24
CA GLY A 17 8.52 17.06 -0.53
C GLY A 17 7.13 16.93 0.08
N VAL A 18 6.64 17.98 0.73
CA VAL A 18 5.26 18.07 1.27
C VAL A 18 4.22 17.80 0.17
N PHE A 19 4.31 18.48 -0.97
CA PHE A 19 3.36 18.28 -2.07
C PHE A 19 3.44 16.88 -2.69
N SER A 20 4.63 16.28 -2.71
CA SER A 20 4.82 14.91 -3.17
C SER A 20 4.13 13.91 -2.22
N GLY A 21 4.25 14.10 -0.90
CA GLY A 21 3.50 13.33 0.09
C GLY A 21 1.98 13.49 -0.06
N LEU A 22 1.50 14.72 -0.27
CA LEU A 22 0.07 14.99 -0.50
C LEU A 22 -0.47 14.29 -1.75
N LYS A 23 0.33 14.16 -2.82
CA LYS A 23 -0.07 13.38 -4.01
C LYS A 23 -0.33 11.92 -3.67
N LYS A 24 0.49 11.31 -2.79
CA LYS A 24 0.26 9.93 -2.33
C LYS A 24 -1.08 9.79 -1.62
N PHE A 25 -1.37 10.71 -0.67
CA PHE A 25 -2.67 10.74 0.03
C PHE A 25 -3.86 10.92 -0.92
N ASN A 26 -3.76 11.85 -1.87
CA ASN A 26 -4.82 12.09 -2.84
C ASN A 26 -5.03 10.89 -3.78
N ALA A 27 -3.96 10.23 -4.20
CA ALA A 27 -4.07 9.01 -5.02
C ALA A 27 -4.84 7.91 -4.29
N VAL A 28 -4.52 7.69 -3.01
CA VAL A 28 -5.20 6.68 -2.16
C VAL A 28 -6.66 7.03 -1.90
N ALA A 29 -6.97 8.31 -1.70
CA ALA A 29 -8.35 8.77 -1.51
C ALA A 29 -9.24 8.50 -2.74
N VAL A 30 -8.66 8.48 -3.95
CA VAL A 30 -9.38 8.23 -5.21
C VAL A 30 -9.36 6.76 -5.61
N SER A 31 -8.25 6.05 -5.38
CA SER A 31 -8.07 4.68 -5.83
C SER A 31 -8.84 3.65 -5.00
N HIS A 32 -9.36 4.04 -3.83
CA HIS A 32 -10.07 3.13 -2.93
C HIS A 32 -9.23 1.90 -2.54
N GLU A 33 -7.90 2.08 -2.49
CA GLU A 33 -6.96 0.99 -2.32
C GLU A 33 -7.15 0.22 -1.01
N TYR A 34 -7.67 0.88 0.04
CA TYR A 34 -7.86 0.35 1.38
C TYR A 34 -9.33 0.01 1.72
N ASP A 35 -10.22 -0.17 0.73
CA ASP A 35 -11.62 -0.54 0.98
C ASP A 35 -11.79 -1.86 1.76
N PHE A 36 -10.76 -2.72 1.78
CA PHE A 36 -10.72 -3.91 2.63
C PHE A 36 -10.61 -3.60 4.14
N ILE A 37 -10.32 -2.33 4.50
CA ILE A 37 -10.45 -1.76 5.84
C ILE A 37 -11.19 -0.40 5.70
N PRO A 38 -12.54 -0.40 5.68
CA PRO A 38 -13.31 0.81 5.37
C PRO A 38 -12.97 2.00 6.28
N SER A 39 -12.76 1.75 7.58
CA SER A 39 -12.39 2.79 8.55
C SER A 39 -11.02 3.42 8.29
N LEU A 40 -10.06 2.66 7.72
CA LEU A 40 -8.77 3.20 7.29
C LEU A 40 -8.95 4.04 6.03
N GLN A 41 -9.71 3.54 5.04
CA GLN A 41 -9.97 4.29 3.80
C GLN A 41 -10.65 5.64 4.09
N GLU A 42 -11.64 5.67 4.98
CA GLU A 42 -12.30 6.90 5.41
C GLU A 42 -11.31 7.90 6.05
N ARG A 43 -10.43 7.40 6.93
CA ARG A 43 -9.40 8.23 7.57
C ARG A 43 -8.35 8.75 6.61
N LEU A 44 -7.90 7.93 5.65
CA LEU A 44 -6.96 8.36 4.62
C LEU A 44 -7.59 9.40 3.70
N SER A 45 -8.88 9.26 3.39
CA SER A 45 -9.66 10.25 2.63
C SER A 45 -9.81 11.57 3.41
N LEU A 46 -10.05 11.49 4.71
CA LEU A 46 -10.07 12.67 5.60
C LEU A 46 -8.69 13.32 5.67
N ALA A 47 -7.62 12.54 5.85
CA ALA A 47 -6.25 13.01 5.90
C ALA A 47 -5.85 13.74 4.61
N ALA A 48 -6.16 13.16 3.44
CA ALA A 48 -5.92 13.79 2.15
C ALA A 48 -6.57 15.18 2.06
N ARG A 49 -7.82 15.30 2.53
CA ARG A 49 -8.56 16.56 2.54
C ARG A 49 -7.97 17.57 3.53
N CYS A 50 -7.71 17.15 4.77
CA CYS A 50 -7.19 18.00 5.84
C CYS A 50 -5.79 18.52 5.51
N LEU A 51 -4.86 17.64 5.13
CA LEU A 51 -3.48 18.01 4.81
C LEU A 51 -3.41 18.89 3.55
N SER A 52 -4.20 18.59 2.51
CA SER A 52 -4.26 19.41 1.30
C SER A 52 -4.89 20.79 1.53
N ARG A 53 -5.90 20.88 2.41
CA ARG A 53 -6.51 22.16 2.80
C ARG A 53 -5.56 22.96 3.68
N GLY A 54 -4.88 22.29 4.63
CA GLY A 54 -3.88 22.87 5.51
C GLY A 54 -2.74 23.49 4.70
N ALA A 55 -2.11 22.73 3.81
CA ALA A 55 -1.01 23.22 2.97
C ALA A 55 -1.39 24.47 2.16
N ARG A 56 -2.54 24.44 1.47
CA ARG A 56 -3.05 25.59 0.72
C ARG A 56 -3.27 26.81 1.61
N SER A 57 -3.99 26.61 2.73
CA SER A 57 -4.26 27.69 3.69
C SER A 57 -2.98 28.30 4.25
N ILE A 58 -1.94 27.50 4.47
CA ILE A 58 -0.65 27.96 5.00
C ILE A 58 0.11 28.76 3.92
N VAL A 59 0.18 28.25 2.70
CA VAL A 59 0.80 28.96 1.57
C VAL A 59 0.11 30.30 1.32
N ASP A 60 -1.22 30.35 1.36
CA ASP A 60 -1.96 31.60 1.20
C ASP A 60 -1.64 32.63 2.29
N LYS A 61 -1.46 32.17 3.54
CA LYS A 61 -1.05 33.03 4.65
C LYS A 61 0.38 33.53 4.48
N VAL A 62 1.28 32.66 4.06
CA VAL A 62 2.67 33.02 3.77
C VAL A 62 2.75 34.05 2.63
N ARG A 63 1.96 33.90 1.56
CA ARG A 63 1.86 34.91 0.49
C ARG A 63 1.34 36.26 0.99
N SER A 64 0.33 36.24 1.88
CA SER A 64 -0.16 37.47 2.50
C SER A 64 0.90 38.16 3.37
N LEU A 65 1.72 37.38 4.08
CA LEU A 65 2.86 37.92 4.82
C LEU A 65 3.96 38.44 3.90
N GLU A 66 4.24 37.74 2.79
CA GLU A 66 5.22 38.16 1.79
C GLU A 66 4.92 39.58 1.30
N VAL A 67 3.68 39.83 0.89
CA VAL A 67 3.23 41.16 0.45
C VAL A 67 3.35 42.19 1.58
N MET A 68 2.98 41.83 2.81
CA MET A 68 3.04 42.76 3.95
C MET A 68 4.48 43.16 4.29
N VAL A 69 5.41 42.19 4.26
CA VAL A 69 6.84 42.39 4.51
C VAL A 69 7.46 43.24 3.40
N ASP A 70 7.17 42.92 2.13
CA ASP A 70 7.67 43.68 0.97
C ASP A 70 7.19 45.15 1.01
N SER A 71 5.97 45.39 1.48
CA SER A 71 5.38 46.73 1.62
C SER A 71 5.72 47.48 2.92
N ALA A 72 6.57 46.92 3.79
CA ALA A 72 6.83 47.50 5.10
C ALA A 72 7.67 48.79 5.07
N GLY A 73 8.52 48.95 4.05
CA GLY A 73 9.33 50.16 3.82
C GLY A 73 10.30 50.50 4.96
N PHE A 74 10.96 49.50 5.55
CA PHE A 74 11.94 49.75 6.63
C PHE A 74 13.24 50.34 6.10
N ASP A 75 13.67 49.97 4.89
CA ASP A 75 14.80 50.58 4.20
C ASP A 75 14.57 52.09 4.01
N GLU A 76 13.38 52.47 3.55
CA GLU A 76 12.99 53.88 3.35
C GLU A 76 13.04 54.69 4.66
N LEU A 77 12.62 54.08 5.78
CA LEU A 77 12.67 54.72 7.10
C LEU A 77 14.11 54.90 7.58
N ALA A 78 14.98 53.92 7.35
CA ALA A 78 16.40 54.01 7.67
C ALA A 78 17.11 55.10 6.83
N GLU A 79 16.80 55.19 5.53
CA GLU A 79 17.31 56.25 4.65
C GLU A 79 16.84 57.64 5.09
N GLN A 80 15.56 57.80 5.43
CA GLN A 80 15.01 59.05 5.96
C GLN A 80 15.67 59.46 7.28
N TRP A 81 15.97 58.48 8.15
CA TRP A 81 16.69 58.73 9.40
C TRP A 81 18.10 59.26 9.15
N ALA A 82 18.86 58.62 8.25
CA ALA A 82 20.20 59.05 7.86
C ALA A 82 20.18 60.45 7.20
N ALA A 83 19.16 60.75 6.39
CA ALA A 83 18.98 62.06 5.75
C ALA A 83 18.77 63.19 6.77
N ILE A 84 17.98 62.98 7.82
CA ILE A 84 17.75 63.99 8.89
C ILE A 84 19.04 64.34 9.63
N HIS A 85 19.95 63.38 9.78
CA HIS A 85 21.24 63.58 10.45
C HIS A 85 22.29 64.24 9.55
N THR A 86 22.14 64.13 8.23
CA THR A 86 23.10 64.66 7.24
C THR A 86 22.69 66.02 6.64
N HIS A 87 21.40 66.38 6.64
CA HIS A 87 20.92 67.69 6.19
C HIS A 87 21.00 68.79 7.28
N GLY A 88 21.64 69.93 6.97
CA GLY A 88 21.52 71.19 7.74
C GLY A 88 20.61 72.21 7.03
N PRO A 89 20.16 73.31 7.67
CA PRO A 89 20.04 73.61 9.09
C PRO A 89 18.58 73.39 9.54
N LEU A 90 18.23 72.17 9.94
CA LEU A 90 16.98 71.97 10.67
C LEU A 90 17.11 72.61 12.05
N THR A 91 16.08 73.34 12.50
CA THR A 91 16.05 73.78 13.90
C THR A 91 16.04 72.55 14.82
N PRO A 92 16.60 72.64 16.03
CA PRO A 92 16.59 71.54 16.99
C PRO A 92 15.19 70.95 17.20
N GLU A 93 14.17 71.80 17.25
CA GLU A 93 12.76 71.42 17.43
C GLU A 93 12.23 70.64 16.23
N ALA A 94 12.53 71.09 15.00
CA ALA A 94 12.12 70.41 13.77
C ALA A 94 12.78 69.04 13.63
N ARG A 95 14.06 68.92 14.03
CA ARG A 95 14.79 67.66 14.03
C ARG A 95 14.20 66.67 15.04
N THR A 96 13.94 67.10 16.27
CA THR A 96 13.32 66.25 17.29
C THR A 96 11.93 65.78 16.87
N SER A 97 11.14 66.66 16.26
CA SER A 97 9.80 66.30 15.76
C SER A 97 9.86 65.28 14.63
N ALA A 98 10.77 65.45 13.65
CA ALA A 98 10.93 64.51 12.54
C ALA A 98 11.40 63.12 13.00
N ILE A 99 12.36 63.08 13.93
CA ILE A 99 12.84 61.85 14.58
C ILE A 99 11.69 61.15 15.34
N HIS A 100 10.88 61.90 16.09
CA HIS A 100 9.74 61.34 16.80
C HIS A 100 8.74 60.68 15.84
N ILE A 101 8.39 61.35 14.74
CA ILE A 101 7.45 60.83 13.74
C ILE A 101 7.99 59.55 13.07
N LEU A 102 9.29 59.52 12.75
CA LEU A 102 9.93 58.32 12.19
C LEU A 102 9.90 57.15 13.17
N ASN A 103 10.26 57.39 14.43
CA ASN A 103 10.23 56.37 15.47
C ASN A 103 8.82 55.83 15.69
N GLU A 104 7.82 56.71 15.77
CA GLU A 104 6.41 56.31 15.92
C GLU A 104 5.94 55.48 14.73
N THR A 105 6.28 55.89 13.50
CA THR A 105 5.94 55.16 12.27
C THR A 105 6.61 53.79 12.24
N PHE A 106 7.90 53.72 12.57
CA PHE A 106 8.63 52.46 12.66
C PHE A 106 8.01 51.51 13.69
N THR A 107 7.78 51.99 14.92
CA THR A 107 7.15 51.19 15.98
C THR A 107 5.76 50.71 15.56
N GLN A 108 4.94 51.56 14.93
CA GLN A 108 3.61 51.18 14.46
C GLN A 108 3.66 50.09 13.38
N ARG A 109 4.53 50.23 12.37
CA ARG A 109 4.69 49.24 11.30
C ARG A 109 5.25 47.93 11.83
N SER A 110 6.25 47.96 12.70
CA SER A 110 6.81 46.79 13.39
C SER A 110 5.74 46.03 14.19
N ARG A 111 4.94 46.74 14.99
CA ARG A 111 3.84 46.12 15.74
C ARG A 111 2.79 45.48 14.83
N ARG A 112 2.45 46.13 13.71
CA ARG A 112 1.51 45.57 12.72
C ARG A 112 2.04 44.29 12.10
N LEU A 113 3.31 44.27 11.69
CA LEU A 113 3.96 43.07 11.13
C LEU A 113 4.00 41.93 12.14
N VAL A 114 4.50 42.19 13.35
CA VAL A 114 4.57 41.19 14.43
C VAL A 114 3.19 40.63 14.76
N SER A 115 2.16 41.47 14.81
CA SER A 115 0.77 41.04 15.04
C SER A 115 0.26 40.13 13.90
N ALA A 116 0.51 40.49 12.64
CA ALA A 116 0.13 39.67 11.49
C ALA A 116 0.86 38.33 11.47
N VAL A 117 2.16 38.32 11.78
CA VAL A 117 2.97 37.10 11.88
C VAL A 117 2.49 36.20 13.02
N ALA A 118 2.17 36.78 14.18
CA ALA A 118 1.61 36.03 15.31
C ALA A 118 0.27 35.37 14.95
N ALA A 119 -0.61 36.09 14.24
CA ALA A 119 -1.89 35.54 13.77
C ALA A 119 -1.69 34.40 12.75
N ALA A 120 -0.76 34.56 11.81
CA ALA A 120 -0.42 33.51 10.85
C ALA A 120 0.17 32.28 11.55
N LYS A 121 1.07 32.48 12.52
CA LYS A 121 1.66 31.41 13.33
C LYS A 121 0.58 30.63 14.08
N ALA A 122 -0.38 31.30 14.72
CA ALA A 122 -1.48 30.64 15.43
C ALA A 122 -2.33 29.77 14.49
N GLN A 123 -2.61 30.26 13.28
CA GLN A 123 -3.34 29.49 12.26
C GLN A 123 -2.54 28.30 11.74
N ILE A 124 -1.24 28.46 11.50
CA ILE A 124 -0.35 27.37 11.11
C ILE A 124 -0.33 26.31 12.22
N ALA A 125 -0.14 26.71 13.48
CA ALA A 125 -0.14 25.79 14.61
C ALA A 125 -1.44 24.99 14.73
N LEU A 126 -2.61 25.62 14.50
CA LEU A 126 -3.89 24.93 14.45
C LEU A 126 -3.92 23.86 13.35
N ARG A 127 -3.50 24.19 12.13
CA ARG A 127 -3.46 23.25 11.00
C ARG A 127 -2.44 22.13 11.23
N THR A 128 -1.29 22.44 11.82
CA THR A 128 -0.29 21.47 12.22
C THR A 128 -0.86 20.49 13.22
N ALA A 129 -1.56 20.97 14.26
CA ALA A 129 -2.21 20.13 15.26
C ALA A 129 -3.34 19.27 14.66
N GLU A 130 -4.12 19.81 13.71
CA GLU A 130 -5.11 19.00 12.96
C GLU A 130 -4.44 17.87 12.17
N GLY A 131 -3.32 18.14 11.50
CA GLY A 131 -2.53 17.12 10.80
C GLY A 131 -1.86 16.12 11.75
N GLU A 132 -1.45 16.58 12.93
CA GLU A 132 -0.89 15.75 13.99
C GLU A 132 -1.97 14.87 14.65
N GLY A 133 -3.21 15.34 14.71
CA GLY A 133 -4.34 14.57 15.23
C GLY A 133 -4.84 13.44 14.32
N LEU A 134 -4.32 13.32 13.09
CA LEU A 134 -4.66 12.24 12.16
C LEU A 134 -4.00 10.93 12.62
N ASN A 135 -4.72 10.18 13.45
CA ASN A 135 -4.30 8.88 13.99
C ASN A 135 -4.30 7.80 12.89
N LEU A 136 -3.15 7.63 12.23
CA LEU A 136 -2.90 6.68 11.15
C LEU A 136 -2.05 5.48 11.57
N GLU A 137 -1.38 5.52 12.73
CA GLU A 137 -0.37 4.53 13.11
C GLU A 137 -0.94 3.15 13.52
N HIS A 138 -2.20 3.06 13.95
CA HIS A 138 -2.73 1.84 14.59
C HIS A 138 -3.34 0.78 13.67
N TYR A 139 -3.35 0.99 12.35
CA TYR A 139 -4.13 0.15 11.43
C TYR A 139 -3.39 -1.06 10.85
N SER A 140 -2.06 -1.12 10.98
CA SER A 140 -1.25 -2.11 10.26
C SER A 140 -1.00 -3.41 11.03
N ASP A 141 -0.68 -3.33 12.32
CA ASP A 141 0.09 -4.41 12.96
C ASP A 141 -0.70 -5.69 13.25
N PRO A 142 -1.90 -5.64 13.86
CA PRO A 142 -2.68 -6.86 14.13
C PRO A 142 -3.15 -7.55 12.85
N LEU A 143 -3.44 -6.75 11.82
CA LEU A 143 -3.96 -7.24 10.55
C LEU A 143 -2.85 -7.89 9.72
N LEU A 144 -1.66 -7.29 9.70
CA LEU A 144 -0.49 -7.90 9.10
C LEU A 144 -0.14 -9.22 9.77
N ALA A 145 -0.17 -9.28 11.10
CA ALA A 145 0.11 -10.51 11.83
C ALA A 145 -0.88 -11.62 11.46
N TYR A 146 -2.17 -11.29 11.36
CA TYR A 146 -3.21 -12.22 10.91
C TYR A 146 -2.98 -12.69 9.47
N ASP A 147 -2.73 -11.76 8.53
CA ASP A 147 -2.54 -12.09 7.12
C ASP A 147 -1.27 -12.93 6.89
N VAL A 148 -0.20 -12.68 7.65
CA VAL A 148 1.04 -13.50 7.63
C VAL A 148 0.75 -14.92 8.12
N ALA A 149 0.11 -15.08 9.28
CA ALA A 149 -0.24 -16.40 9.79
C ALA A 149 -1.14 -17.16 8.80
N ARG A 150 -2.09 -16.47 8.17
CA ARG A 150 -2.98 -17.07 7.18
C ARG A 150 -2.25 -17.46 5.90
N LEU A 151 -1.26 -16.67 5.47
CA LEU A 151 -0.41 -17.01 4.33
C LEU A 151 0.42 -18.28 4.61
N ASP A 152 1.01 -18.38 5.80
CA ASP A 152 1.79 -19.56 6.22
C ASP A 152 0.90 -20.82 6.22
N GLU A 153 -0.33 -20.72 6.73
CA GLU A 153 -1.31 -21.82 6.68
C GLU A 153 -1.60 -22.27 5.24
N LEU A 154 -1.87 -21.33 4.33
CA LEU A 154 -2.16 -21.63 2.93
C LEU A 154 -0.95 -22.19 2.18
N GLU A 155 0.27 -21.79 2.55
CA GLU A 155 1.50 -22.33 1.98
C GLU A 155 1.74 -23.77 2.44
N GLN A 156 1.48 -24.09 3.72
CA GLN A 156 1.50 -25.46 4.21
C GLN A 156 0.43 -26.32 3.53
N GLN A 157 -0.81 -25.82 3.42
CA GLN A 157 -1.90 -26.52 2.72
C GLN A 157 -1.56 -26.79 1.25
N ALA A 158 -0.90 -25.85 0.56
CA ALA A 158 -0.48 -26.04 -0.82
C ALA A 158 0.52 -27.20 -0.97
N ILE A 159 1.42 -27.40 0.00
CA ILE A 159 2.36 -28.54 0.01
C ILE A 159 1.60 -29.85 0.21
N THR A 160 0.66 -29.89 1.16
CA THR A 160 -0.16 -31.09 1.42
C THR A 160 -1.00 -31.47 0.19
N LEU A 161 -1.66 -30.50 -0.45
CA LEU A 161 -2.45 -30.72 -1.65
C LEU A 161 -1.59 -31.17 -2.84
N GLN A 162 -0.35 -30.68 -2.95
CA GLN A 162 0.58 -31.15 -3.98
C GLN A 162 0.95 -32.63 -3.77
N LEU A 163 1.27 -33.01 -2.53
CA LEU A 163 1.58 -34.40 -2.19
C LEU A 163 0.40 -35.34 -2.47
N GLU A 164 -0.82 -34.91 -2.12
CA GLU A 164 -2.05 -35.67 -2.40
C GLU A 164 -2.30 -35.82 -3.91
N GLU A 165 -2.07 -34.76 -4.70
CA GLU A 165 -2.19 -34.82 -6.16
C GLU A 165 -1.20 -35.83 -6.77
N ASP A 166 0.05 -35.80 -6.32
CA ASP A 166 1.10 -36.67 -6.83
C ASP A 166 0.77 -38.15 -6.50
N GLN A 167 0.27 -38.42 -5.30
CA GLN A 167 -0.21 -39.76 -4.92
C GLN A 167 -1.39 -40.21 -5.78
N LEU A 168 -2.42 -39.37 -5.97
CA LEU A 168 -3.58 -39.71 -6.78
C LEU A 168 -3.21 -39.95 -8.25
N ARG A 169 -2.24 -39.22 -8.79
CA ARG A 169 -1.72 -39.45 -10.15
C ARG A 169 -0.99 -40.78 -10.25
N ALA A 170 -0.17 -41.15 -9.27
CA ALA A 170 0.48 -42.45 -9.22
C ALA A 170 -0.55 -43.59 -9.14
N ASP A 171 -1.54 -43.48 -8.25
CA ASP A 171 -2.62 -44.46 -8.13
C ASP A 171 -3.41 -44.60 -9.44
N LYS A 172 -3.71 -43.47 -10.11
CA LYS A 172 -4.39 -43.47 -11.41
C LYS A 172 -3.58 -44.20 -12.48
N GLN A 173 -2.26 -44.01 -12.52
CA GLN A 173 -1.39 -44.70 -13.47
C GLN A 173 -1.42 -46.21 -13.28
N VAL A 174 -1.39 -46.69 -12.02
CA VAL A 174 -1.51 -48.13 -11.70
C VAL A 174 -2.85 -48.69 -12.18
N VAL A 175 -3.96 -47.97 -11.92
CA VAL A 175 -5.30 -48.39 -12.35
C VAL A 175 -5.42 -48.40 -13.88
N VAL A 176 -4.87 -47.39 -14.56
CA VAL A 176 -4.87 -47.32 -16.03
C VAL A 176 -4.05 -48.47 -16.63
N ALA A 177 -2.86 -48.75 -16.11
CA ALA A 177 -2.05 -49.88 -16.58
C ALA A 177 -2.77 -51.23 -16.36
N ALA A 178 -3.43 -51.41 -15.21
CA ALA A 178 -4.24 -52.61 -14.97
C ALA A 178 -5.42 -52.75 -15.95
N LEU A 179 -6.08 -51.64 -16.29
CA LEU A 179 -7.13 -51.61 -17.31
C LEU A 179 -6.58 -51.95 -18.70
N GLU A 180 -5.42 -51.43 -19.08
CA GLU A 180 -4.77 -51.73 -20.36
C GLU A 180 -4.46 -53.23 -20.50
N ILE A 181 -3.97 -53.87 -19.43
CA ILE A 181 -3.73 -55.32 -19.39
C ILE A 181 -5.03 -56.08 -19.62
N LEU A 182 -6.11 -55.71 -18.93
CA LEU A 182 -7.43 -56.35 -19.09
C LEU A 182 -8.07 -56.09 -20.46
N GLN A 183 -7.77 -54.96 -21.09
CA GLN A 183 -8.27 -54.57 -22.41
C GLN A 183 -7.45 -55.13 -23.59
N SER A 184 -6.25 -55.66 -23.33
CA SER A 184 -5.33 -56.18 -24.35
C SER A 184 -5.89 -57.35 -25.18
N ARG A 185 -6.92 -58.03 -24.70
CA ARG A 185 -7.72 -59.03 -25.43
C ARG A 185 -9.17 -58.57 -25.49
N THR A 186 -9.78 -58.64 -26.67
CA THR A 186 -11.20 -58.29 -26.78
C THR A 186 -12.06 -59.39 -26.15
N TRP A 187 -13.26 -59.01 -25.71
CA TRP A 187 -14.26 -59.96 -25.23
C TRP A 187 -14.60 -61.03 -26.28
N LEU A 188 -14.46 -60.66 -27.56
CA LEU A 188 -14.61 -61.55 -28.71
C LEU A 188 -13.46 -62.55 -28.85
N ASP A 189 -12.23 -62.16 -28.55
CA ASP A 189 -11.06 -63.05 -28.53
C ASP A 189 -11.20 -64.09 -27.42
N HIS A 190 -11.62 -63.67 -26.24
CA HIS A 190 -11.92 -64.58 -25.14
C HIS A 190 -13.11 -65.50 -25.42
N ALA A 191 -14.18 -64.99 -26.02
CA ALA A 191 -15.33 -65.81 -26.42
C ALA A 191 -14.95 -66.83 -27.51
N ARG A 192 -14.02 -66.49 -28.42
CA ARG A 192 -13.48 -67.42 -29.42
C ARG A 192 -12.67 -68.54 -28.78
N ASP A 193 -11.84 -68.25 -27.79
CA ASP A 193 -11.13 -69.27 -26.99
C ASP A 193 -12.11 -70.21 -26.25
N LEU A 194 -13.29 -69.68 -25.89
CA LEU A 194 -14.37 -70.39 -25.21
C LEU A 194 -15.36 -71.14 -26.12
N LEU A 195 -15.28 -71.01 -27.45
CA LEU A 195 -16.09 -71.79 -28.38
C LEU A 195 -15.46 -73.17 -28.62
N PRO A 196 -16.22 -74.29 -28.53
CA PRO A 196 -15.64 -75.60 -28.80
C PRO A 196 -15.19 -75.66 -30.25
N GLY A 197 -13.95 -76.11 -30.46
CA GLY A 197 -13.43 -76.36 -31.81
C GLY A 197 -14.27 -77.44 -32.50
N ILE A 198 -14.27 -77.44 -33.83
CA ILE A 198 -15.06 -78.39 -34.64
C ILE A 198 -14.82 -79.85 -34.21
N GLU A 199 -13.58 -80.18 -33.88
CA GLU A 199 -13.20 -81.52 -33.39
C GLU A 199 -13.79 -81.86 -32.01
N GLN A 200 -13.85 -80.89 -31.09
CA GLN A 200 -14.44 -81.08 -29.75
C GLN A 200 -15.96 -81.25 -29.82
N ILE A 201 -16.62 -80.53 -30.74
CA ILE A 201 -18.06 -80.71 -31.02
C ILE A 201 -18.30 -82.14 -31.53
N GLN A 202 -17.41 -82.64 -32.40
CA GLN A 202 -17.51 -84.00 -32.94
C GLN A 202 -17.39 -85.10 -31.86
N VAL A 203 -16.46 -84.96 -30.92
CA VAL A 203 -16.26 -85.89 -29.80
C VAL A 203 -17.44 -85.89 -28.82
N LEU A 204 -18.00 -84.71 -28.51
CA LEU A 204 -19.18 -84.58 -27.65
C LEU A 204 -20.43 -85.22 -28.28
N VAL A 205 -20.60 -85.07 -29.60
CA VAL A 205 -21.73 -85.66 -30.33
C VAL A 205 -21.61 -87.19 -30.42
N THR A 206 -20.41 -87.74 -30.62
CA THR A 206 -20.20 -89.19 -30.67
C THR A 206 -20.32 -89.86 -29.30
N THR A 207 -19.83 -89.25 -28.23
CA THR A 207 -19.98 -89.78 -26.85
C THR A 207 -21.43 -89.74 -26.36
N ALA A 208 -22.17 -88.66 -26.66
CA ALA A 208 -23.60 -88.56 -26.34
C ALA A 208 -24.46 -89.60 -27.08
N ALA A 209 -24.10 -89.94 -28.33
CA ALA A 209 -24.79 -90.96 -29.12
C ALA A 209 -24.59 -92.40 -28.58
N VAL A 210 -23.57 -92.64 -27.76
CA VAL A 210 -23.20 -93.98 -27.25
C VAL A 210 -23.66 -94.20 -25.78
N GLY A 211 -24.20 -93.18 -25.11
CA GLY A 211 -24.79 -93.33 -23.77
C GLY A 211 -23.79 -93.61 -22.64
N LYS A 212 -22.49 -93.41 -22.88
CA LYS A 212 -21.45 -93.47 -21.84
C LYS A 212 -21.02 -92.05 -21.48
N VAL A 213 -21.22 -91.66 -20.22
CA VAL A 213 -20.61 -90.46 -19.66
C VAL A 213 -19.17 -90.81 -19.30
N GLU A 214 -18.22 -90.41 -20.15
CA GLU A 214 -16.80 -90.58 -19.90
C GLU A 214 -16.30 -89.48 -18.93
N ALA A 215 -15.42 -89.85 -17.98
CA ALA A 215 -14.86 -88.92 -16.99
C ALA A 215 -14.13 -87.74 -17.64
N ASP A 216 -13.58 -87.94 -18.84
CA ASP A 216 -12.91 -86.93 -19.64
C ASP A 216 -13.88 -85.84 -20.14
N VAL A 217 -15.12 -86.21 -20.46
CA VAL A 217 -16.18 -85.26 -20.88
C VAL A 217 -16.62 -84.38 -19.71
N VAL A 218 -16.73 -84.95 -18.50
CA VAL A 218 -17.05 -84.20 -17.28
C VAL A 218 -15.91 -83.25 -16.91
N THR A 219 -14.66 -83.70 -17.04
CA THR A 219 -13.47 -82.88 -16.77
C THR A 219 -13.39 -81.70 -17.74
N ALA A 220 -13.61 -81.93 -19.03
CA ALA A 220 -13.66 -80.86 -20.04
C ALA A 220 -14.81 -79.85 -19.79
N ALA A 221 -15.96 -80.32 -19.31
CA ALA A 221 -17.07 -79.43 -18.94
C ALA A 221 -16.74 -78.57 -17.71
N ILE A 222 -16.08 -79.13 -16.70
CA ILE A 222 -15.63 -78.41 -15.50
C ILE A 222 -14.57 -77.37 -15.85
N GLU A 223 -13.59 -77.72 -16.69
CA GLU A 223 -12.59 -76.77 -17.19
C GLU A 223 -13.26 -75.59 -17.92
N ARG A 224 -14.29 -75.86 -18.72
CA ARG A 224 -15.01 -74.80 -19.46
C ARG A 224 -15.85 -73.91 -18.58
N ILE A 225 -16.54 -74.46 -17.58
CA ILE A 225 -17.24 -73.68 -16.54
C ILE A 225 -16.24 -72.81 -15.77
N THR A 226 -15.07 -73.35 -15.45
CA THR A 226 -13.99 -72.60 -14.77
C THR A 226 -13.51 -71.44 -15.63
N GLN A 227 -13.37 -71.62 -16.95
CA GLN A 227 -13.01 -70.54 -17.87
C GLN A 227 -14.13 -69.47 -17.99
N TYR A 228 -15.42 -69.87 -18.01
CA TYR A 228 -16.55 -68.92 -17.98
C TYR A 228 -16.59 -68.10 -16.68
N LEU A 229 -16.33 -68.72 -15.53
CA LEU A 229 -16.25 -68.02 -14.25
C LEU A 229 -15.07 -67.04 -14.22
N GLY A 230 -13.91 -67.42 -14.78
CA GLY A 230 -12.77 -66.52 -14.94
C GLY A 230 -13.04 -65.31 -15.84
N PHE A 231 -13.87 -65.47 -16.87
CA PHE A 231 -14.34 -64.39 -17.75
C PHE A 231 -15.30 -63.42 -17.05
N ILE A 232 -16.25 -63.95 -16.27
CA ILE A 232 -17.16 -63.11 -15.48
C ILE A 232 -16.36 -62.32 -14.44
N ASP A 233 -15.40 -62.96 -13.75
CA ASP A 233 -14.51 -62.31 -12.78
C ASP A 233 -13.64 -61.21 -13.43
N SER A 234 -13.08 -61.42 -14.62
CA SER A 234 -12.30 -60.38 -15.32
C SER A 234 -13.16 -59.18 -15.74
N GLY A 235 -14.40 -59.40 -16.18
CA GLY A 235 -15.37 -58.36 -16.47
C GLY A 235 -15.74 -57.52 -15.24
N TYR A 236 -16.03 -58.18 -14.11
CA TYR A 236 -16.28 -57.51 -12.83
C TYR A 236 -15.08 -56.67 -12.37
N ARG A 237 -13.85 -57.19 -12.51
CA ARG A 237 -12.61 -56.45 -12.21
C ARG A 237 -12.43 -55.23 -13.11
N MET A 238 -12.77 -55.33 -14.39
CA MET A 238 -12.67 -54.20 -15.31
C MET A 238 -13.65 -53.09 -14.94
N PHE A 239 -14.90 -53.43 -14.59
CA PHE A 239 -15.88 -52.45 -14.13
C PHE A 239 -15.44 -51.74 -12.84
N SER A 240 -14.96 -52.49 -11.85
CA SER A 240 -14.49 -51.90 -10.58
C SER A 240 -13.25 -51.01 -10.75
N LEU A 241 -12.33 -51.37 -11.65
CA LEU A 241 -11.18 -50.52 -11.99
C LEU A 241 -11.59 -49.25 -12.76
N ILE A 242 -12.58 -49.33 -13.65
CA ILE A 242 -13.16 -48.14 -14.31
C ILE A 242 -13.77 -47.20 -13.28
N GLU A 243 -14.54 -47.73 -12.33
CA GLU A 243 -15.12 -46.96 -11.23
C GLU A 243 -14.04 -46.31 -10.36
N ALA A 244 -13.00 -47.06 -9.98
CA ALA A 244 -11.87 -46.53 -9.21
C ALA A 244 -11.14 -45.41 -9.96
N ARG A 245 -10.87 -45.58 -11.26
CA ARG A 245 -10.26 -44.55 -12.12
C ARG A 245 -11.11 -43.29 -12.19
N ASN A 246 -12.43 -43.45 -12.34
CA ASN A 246 -13.36 -42.32 -12.41
C ASN A 246 -13.37 -41.58 -11.06
N LYS A 247 -13.45 -42.30 -9.94
CA LYS A 247 -13.37 -41.72 -8.60
C LYS A 247 -12.06 -40.97 -8.33
N ILE A 248 -10.92 -41.49 -8.80
CA ILE A 248 -9.64 -40.78 -8.73
C ILE A 248 -9.67 -39.52 -9.61
N THR A 249 -10.30 -39.59 -10.78
CA THR A 249 -10.45 -38.44 -11.68
C THR A 249 -11.30 -37.34 -11.05
N ASP A 250 -12.40 -37.69 -10.38
CA ASP A 250 -13.24 -36.74 -9.65
C ASP A 250 -12.47 -36.08 -8.50
N LYS A 251 -11.74 -36.87 -7.71
CA LYS A 251 -10.86 -36.34 -6.64
C LYS A 251 -9.81 -35.37 -7.17
N LEU A 252 -9.17 -35.69 -8.30
CA LEU A 252 -8.20 -34.81 -8.94
C LEU A 252 -8.84 -33.49 -9.42
N ALA A 253 -10.08 -33.54 -9.93
CA ALA A 253 -10.82 -32.35 -10.31
C ALA A 253 -11.13 -31.46 -9.09
N ASP A 254 -11.63 -32.05 -8.00
CA ASP A 254 -11.88 -31.34 -6.74
C ASP A 254 -10.61 -30.71 -6.16
N LEU A 255 -9.52 -31.46 -6.17
CA LEU A 255 -8.21 -31.00 -5.70
C LEU A 255 -7.71 -29.81 -6.54
N SER A 256 -7.88 -29.88 -7.87
CA SER A 256 -7.51 -28.77 -8.77
C SER A 256 -8.30 -27.49 -8.48
N MET A 257 -9.60 -27.61 -8.17
CA MET A 257 -10.44 -26.48 -7.77
C MET A 257 -9.97 -25.87 -6.44
N ARG A 258 -9.65 -26.70 -5.45
CA ARG A 258 -9.10 -26.26 -4.15
C ARG A 258 -7.77 -25.52 -4.34
N LYS A 259 -6.83 -26.10 -5.09
CA LYS A 259 -5.53 -25.45 -5.40
C LYS A 259 -5.70 -24.10 -6.10
N SER A 260 -6.66 -24.00 -7.02
CA SER A 260 -6.95 -22.74 -7.70
C SER A 260 -7.47 -21.67 -6.73
N ARG A 261 -8.36 -22.06 -5.80
CA ARG A 261 -8.90 -21.18 -4.77
C ARG A 261 -7.83 -20.74 -3.76
N ASP A 262 -7.01 -21.66 -3.27
CA ASP A 262 -5.93 -21.32 -2.34
C ASP A 262 -4.87 -20.43 -3.01
N LYS A 263 -4.66 -20.59 -4.32
CA LYS A 263 -3.80 -19.70 -5.10
C LYS A 263 -4.39 -18.29 -5.21
N SER A 264 -5.70 -18.14 -5.46
CA SER A 264 -6.33 -16.82 -5.48
C SER A 264 -6.30 -16.16 -4.10
N ASP A 265 -6.58 -16.91 -3.04
CA ASP A 265 -6.62 -16.37 -1.67
C ASP A 265 -5.22 -15.90 -1.23
N ARG A 266 -4.17 -16.69 -1.52
CA ARG A 266 -2.78 -16.26 -1.29
C ARG A 266 -2.41 -15.01 -2.06
N ARG A 267 -2.86 -14.87 -3.31
CA ARG A 267 -2.60 -13.67 -4.11
C ARG A 267 -3.24 -12.44 -3.47
N VAL A 268 -4.51 -12.54 -3.06
CA VAL A 268 -5.23 -11.46 -2.39
C VAL A 268 -4.54 -11.05 -1.08
N LEU A 269 -4.13 -12.01 -0.26
CA LEU A 269 -3.41 -11.74 0.99
C LEU A 269 -2.04 -11.08 0.75
N LYS A 270 -1.29 -11.51 -0.27
CA LYS A 270 -0.01 -10.88 -0.65
C LYS A 270 -0.21 -9.45 -1.13
N GLU A 271 -1.20 -9.21 -1.98
CA GLU A 271 -1.56 -7.86 -2.44
C GLU A 271 -1.99 -6.96 -1.26
N ARG A 272 -2.78 -7.50 -0.33
CA ARG A 272 -3.20 -6.80 0.89
C ARG A 272 -2.02 -6.44 1.80
N ALA A 273 -1.12 -7.39 2.06
CA ALA A 273 0.07 -7.16 2.88
C ALA A 273 0.97 -6.05 2.29
N GLU A 274 1.10 -6.01 0.96
CA GLU A 274 1.85 -4.96 0.27
C GLU A 274 1.19 -3.59 0.40
N LYS A 275 -0.14 -3.52 0.31
CA LYS A 275 -0.89 -2.28 0.57
C LYS A 275 -0.68 -1.78 1.99
N ILE A 276 -0.67 -2.67 2.98
CA ILE A 276 -0.43 -2.30 4.37
C ILE A 276 1.02 -1.85 4.58
N ARG A 277 2.02 -2.42 3.89
CA ARG A 277 3.38 -1.86 3.91
C ARG A 277 3.43 -0.45 3.35
N ARG A 278 2.78 -0.20 2.21
CA ARG A 278 2.69 1.14 1.61
C ARG A 278 1.93 2.15 2.48
N HIS A 279 1.09 1.69 3.41
CA HIS A 279 0.47 2.58 4.40
C HIS A 279 1.51 3.23 5.33
N ALA A 280 2.61 2.54 5.64
CA ALA A 280 3.70 3.13 6.43
C ALA A 280 4.29 4.37 5.73
N GLU A 281 4.40 4.37 4.41
CA GLU A 281 4.85 5.55 3.65
C GLU A 281 3.88 6.73 3.78
N LEU A 282 2.58 6.48 3.98
CA LEU A 282 1.58 7.54 4.21
C LEU A 282 1.73 8.12 5.62
N VAL A 283 2.00 7.27 6.61
CA VAL A 283 2.30 7.70 7.98
C VAL A 283 3.54 8.59 8.00
N GLU A 284 4.63 8.16 7.33
CA GLU A 284 5.85 8.94 7.17
C GLU A 284 5.58 10.26 6.43
N ALA A 285 4.82 10.24 5.34
CA ALA A 285 4.47 11.45 4.59
C ALA A 285 3.67 12.46 5.44
N ARG A 286 2.79 11.99 6.34
CA ARG A 286 2.06 12.86 7.27
C ARG A 286 2.99 13.42 8.35
N ALA A 287 3.89 12.62 8.92
CA ALA A 287 4.89 13.11 9.87
C ALA A 287 5.79 14.18 9.23
N TYR A 288 6.26 13.90 8.01
CA TYR A 288 7.04 14.82 7.21
C TYR A 288 6.31 16.14 6.91
N TRP A 289 5.01 16.07 6.62
CA TRP A 289 4.16 17.26 6.48
C TRP A 289 4.14 18.09 7.77
N VAL A 290 3.88 17.44 8.92
CA VAL A 290 3.82 18.10 10.23
C VAL A 290 5.15 18.80 10.56
N ASP A 291 6.28 18.12 10.36
CA ASP A 291 7.61 18.67 10.65
C ASP A 291 7.92 19.90 9.80
N ASN A 292 7.56 19.88 8.51
CA ASN A 292 7.73 21.05 7.65
C ASN A 292 6.83 22.23 8.07
N MET A 293 5.60 21.97 8.51
CA MET A 293 4.75 23.05 9.05
C MET A 293 5.30 23.61 10.38
N LYS A 294 5.91 22.76 11.21
CA LYS A 294 6.62 23.20 12.44
C LYS A 294 7.82 24.09 12.10
N ARG A 295 8.61 23.78 11.05
CA ARG A 295 9.69 24.63 10.55
C ARG A 295 9.19 26.02 10.12
N ILE A 296 8.06 26.09 9.40
CA ILE A 296 7.44 27.37 9.05
C ILE A 296 7.12 28.17 10.32
N ALA A 297 6.42 27.56 11.30
CA ALA A 297 6.06 28.22 12.54
C ALA A 297 7.29 28.68 13.36
N ASN A 298 8.39 27.93 13.33
CA ASN A 298 9.66 28.31 13.94
C ASN A 298 10.26 29.54 13.26
N GLY A 299 10.31 29.57 11.92
CA GLY A 299 10.78 30.75 11.17
C GLY A 299 9.97 32.01 11.50
N LEU A 300 8.64 31.90 11.60
CA LEU A 300 7.78 33.02 12.04
C LEU A 300 8.10 33.48 13.48
N THR A 301 8.50 32.55 14.35
CA THR A 301 8.88 32.84 15.74
C THR A 301 10.20 33.59 15.79
N VAL A 302 11.21 33.13 15.04
CA VAL A 302 12.52 33.78 14.95
C VAL A 302 12.35 35.23 14.48
N PHE A 303 11.62 35.45 13.39
CA PHE A 303 11.33 36.80 12.89
C PHE A 303 10.67 37.69 13.95
N SER A 304 9.59 37.19 14.59
CA SER A 304 8.86 37.98 15.61
C SER A 304 9.75 38.38 16.78
N THR A 305 10.61 37.47 17.25
CA THR A 305 11.54 37.75 18.36
C THR A 305 12.55 38.82 17.99
N ARG A 306 13.13 38.78 16.78
CA ARG A 306 14.15 39.74 16.35
C ARG A 306 13.57 41.13 16.08
N VAL A 307 12.41 41.21 15.42
CA VAL A 307 11.73 42.50 15.22
C VAL A 307 11.29 43.11 16.56
N ASN A 308 10.86 42.29 17.52
CA ASN A 308 10.54 42.77 18.87
C ASN A 308 11.77 43.25 19.65
N ALA A 309 12.94 42.63 19.47
CA ALA A 309 14.19 43.06 20.08
C ALA A 309 14.69 44.41 19.53
N ALA A 310 14.30 44.74 18.29
CA ALA A 310 14.63 46.01 17.63
C ALA A 310 13.60 47.14 17.87
N ILE A 311 12.69 47.00 18.85
CA ILE A 311 11.62 48.00 19.10
C ILE A 311 12.16 49.34 19.62
N ASP A 312 13.34 49.35 20.26
CA ASP A 312 13.97 50.58 20.73
C ASP A 312 14.47 51.39 19.53
N ALA A 313 13.61 52.28 19.03
CA ALA A 313 13.75 52.94 17.74
C ALA A 313 14.97 53.88 17.71
N ASN A 314 16.02 53.42 17.03
CA ASN A 314 17.21 54.16 16.66
C ASN A 314 17.70 53.70 15.27
N GLU A 315 18.66 54.41 14.69
CA GLU A 315 19.21 54.11 13.36
C GLU A 315 19.64 52.65 13.21
N HIS A 316 20.37 52.15 14.20
CA HIS A 316 20.91 50.79 14.17
C HIS A 316 19.79 49.75 14.19
N SER A 317 18.76 49.95 15.02
CA SER A 317 17.59 49.08 15.10
C SER A 317 16.75 49.11 13.82
N MET A 318 16.65 50.24 13.14
CA MET A 318 15.96 50.34 11.83
C MET A 318 16.73 49.58 10.74
N VAL A 319 18.05 49.77 10.65
CA VAL A 319 18.90 49.04 9.69
C VAL A 319 18.87 47.54 9.96
N GLN A 320 18.97 47.13 11.22
CA GLN A 320 18.90 45.73 11.62
C GLN A 320 17.54 45.13 11.27
N ALA A 321 16.44 45.80 11.62
CA ALA A 321 15.10 45.34 11.28
C ALA A 321 14.93 45.20 9.76
N SER A 322 15.48 46.13 8.97
CA SER A 322 15.40 46.04 7.51
C SER A 322 16.11 44.82 6.93
N ALA A 323 17.31 44.52 7.44
CA ALA A 323 18.01 43.28 7.08
C ALA A 323 17.22 42.02 7.48
N GLU A 324 16.56 42.04 8.64
CA GLU A 324 15.65 40.94 9.04
C GLU A 324 14.51 40.75 8.06
N LEU A 325 13.89 41.83 7.57
CA LEU A 325 12.84 41.75 6.57
C LEU A 325 13.35 41.12 5.28
N ALA A 326 14.55 41.48 4.81
CA ALA A 326 15.14 40.89 3.60
C ALA A 326 15.40 39.37 3.76
N GLY A 327 15.93 38.95 4.91
CA GLY A 327 16.11 37.54 5.25
C GLY A 327 14.76 36.79 5.31
N PHE A 328 13.80 37.35 6.01
CA PHE A 328 12.47 36.77 6.17
C PHE A 328 11.70 36.70 4.85
N LEU A 329 11.82 37.71 4.00
CA LEU A 329 11.19 37.73 2.68
C LEU A 329 11.72 36.61 1.77
N ARG A 330 13.03 36.32 1.83
CA ARG A 330 13.62 35.15 1.13
C ARG A 330 13.03 33.84 1.64
N PHE A 331 12.89 33.70 2.96
CA PHE A 331 12.26 32.55 3.59
C PHE A 331 10.79 32.38 3.17
N LEU A 332 9.98 33.45 3.18
CA LEU A 332 8.58 33.38 2.74
C LEU A 332 8.47 33.02 1.25
N ARG A 333 9.34 33.57 0.41
CA ARG A 333 9.39 33.26 -1.04
C ARG A 333 9.78 31.82 -1.31
N HIS A 334 10.62 31.21 -0.47
CA HIS A 334 10.97 29.80 -0.58
C HIS A 334 9.76 28.88 -0.34
N ILE A 335 8.82 29.30 0.50
CA ILE A 335 7.61 28.54 0.82
C ILE A 335 6.50 28.77 -0.21
N SER A 336 6.39 30.01 -0.74
CA SER A 336 5.25 30.44 -1.56
C SER A 336 5.36 30.10 -3.05
N ARG A 337 6.58 29.84 -3.53
CA ARG A 337 6.94 29.55 -4.92
C ARG A 337 7.10 28.06 -5.16
#